data_AF-A0A351ITD9-F1
#
_entry.id   AF-A0A351ITD9-F1
#
_cell.length_a   1.000
_cell.length_b   1.000
_cell.length_c   1.000
_cell.angle_alpha   90.00
_cell.angle_beta   90.00
_cell.angle_gamma   90.00
#
_symmetry.space_group_name_H-M   'P 1'
#
loop_
_entity.id
_entity.type
_entity.pdbx_description
1 polymer ?
#
loop_
_entity_poly.entity_id
_entity_poly.type
_entity_poly.pdbx_seq_one_letter_code
_entity_poly.pdbx_strand_id
1 'polypeptide(L)'
;DLLARPDAATLGVFGTGVQARGHLEAMLVVRPGLDRIIVSGRTPESSVDFVTDPKVVGLAGGRALVAAGSEETAGCDIVCGCTSSTTPVIPTHAVRPGAHVGLVGSYSMARREVDADLVNLASVFVDDRHAAAAEAGDLMVPAEDGEWSFDAVVGDLAELCSGRVGRTSDDEITLFKSVGLAAWDLIVASAVVKAG
;
A
#
# COMPACT_ATOMS: atom_id res chain seq x y z
N ASP A 1 -4.61 -1.10 9.49
CA ASP A 1 -5.42 -1.50 10.64
C ASP A 1 -6.83 -1.90 10.21
N LEU A 2 -7.66 -0.95 9.77
CA LEU A 2 -9.10 -1.17 9.50
C LEU A 2 -9.42 -2.10 8.31
N LEU A 3 -8.49 -2.25 7.36
CA LEU A 3 -8.72 -2.97 6.10
C LEU A 3 -7.94 -4.28 5.97
N ALA A 4 -6.90 -4.49 6.78
CA ALA A 4 -6.16 -5.74 6.79
C ALA A 4 -6.83 -6.76 7.73
N ARG A 5 -6.68 -8.06 7.46
CA ARG A 5 -7.17 -9.09 8.38
C ARG A 5 -6.45 -8.98 9.72
N PRO A 6 -7.13 -9.24 10.86
CA PRO A 6 -6.56 -9.17 12.20
C PRO A 6 -5.61 -10.32 12.55
N ASP A 7 -5.42 -11.29 11.66
CA ASP A 7 -4.40 -12.38 11.73
C ASP A 7 -3.25 -12.31 10.70
N ALA A 8 -3.28 -11.40 9.72
CA ALA A 8 -2.16 -11.07 8.81
C ALA A 8 -0.76 -11.11 9.47
N ALA A 9 0.13 -11.92 8.89
CA ALA A 9 1.48 -12.20 9.40
C ALA A 9 2.59 -11.81 8.42
N THR A 10 2.27 -11.65 7.14
CA THR A 10 3.24 -11.36 6.08
C THR A 10 3.06 -9.97 5.48
N LEU A 11 4.18 -9.26 5.25
CA LEU A 11 4.22 -7.94 4.63
C LEU A 11 5.07 -7.97 3.36
N GLY A 12 4.46 -7.63 2.23
CA GLY A 12 5.13 -7.40 0.96
C GLY A 12 5.36 -5.91 0.74
N VAL A 13 6.58 -5.50 0.40
CA VAL A 13 6.92 -4.10 0.11
C VAL A 13 7.49 -4.00 -1.30
N PHE A 14 6.78 -3.27 -2.15
CA PHE A 14 7.26 -2.90 -3.48
C PHE A 14 7.96 -1.55 -3.42
N GLY A 15 9.23 -1.54 -3.81
CA GLY A 15 10.09 -0.36 -3.76
C GLY A 15 11.11 -0.41 -2.61
N THR A 16 12.16 0.38 -2.77
CA THR A 16 13.36 0.34 -1.90
C THR A 16 13.82 1.74 -1.49
N GLY A 17 12.89 2.72 -1.57
CA GLY A 17 13.15 4.12 -1.26
C GLY A 17 12.71 4.55 0.14
N VAL A 18 12.66 5.87 0.35
CA VAL A 18 12.25 6.48 1.63
C VAL A 18 10.83 6.04 2.04
N GLN A 19 9.90 5.99 1.08
CA GLN A 19 8.53 5.56 1.34
C GLN A 19 8.45 4.09 1.77
N ALA A 20 9.25 3.20 1.16
CA ALA A 20 9.30 1.79 1.56
C ALA A 20 9.75 1.64 3.02
N ARG A 21 10.78 2.40 3.43
CA ARG A 21 11.27 2.39 4.81
C ARG A 21 10.25 2.95 5.80
N GLY A 22 9.62 4.08 5.47
CA GLY A 22 8.59 4.69 6.34
C GLY A 22 7.36 3.79 6.49
N HIS A 23 6.92 3.14 5.41
CA HIS A 23 5.80 2.20 5.46
C HIS A 23 6.15 0.93 6.22
N LEU A 24 7.36 0.40 6.07
CA LEU A 24 7.82 -0.71 6.89
C LEU A 24 7.69 -0.37 8.38
N GLU A 25 8.22 0.79 8.81
CA GLU A 25 8.15 1.23 10.20
C GLU A 25 6.69 1.37 10.67
N ALA A 26 5.84 2.06 9.90
CA ALA A 26 4.44 2.25 10.24
C ALA A 26 3.67 0.92 10.35
N MET A 27 3.88 0.00 9.40
CA MET A 27 3.20 -1.30 9.39
C MET A 27 3.62 -2.16 10.57
N LEU A 28 4.89 -2.15 10.98
CA LEU A 28 5.34 -2.91 12.15
C LEU A 28 4.78 -2.35 13.47
N VAL A 29 4.51 -1.05 13.54
CA VAL A 29 3.85 -0.42 14.70
C VAL A 29 2.36 -0.75 14.75
N VAL A 30 1.66 -0.55 13.64
CA VAL A 30 0.22 -0.81 13.54
C VAL A 30 -0.08 -2.31 13.63
N ARG A 31 0.87 -3.14 13.18
CA ARG A 31 0.68 -4.57 13.02
C ARG A 31 1.84 -5.38 13.62
N PRO A 32 1.97 -5.43 14.97
CA PRO A 32 3.12 -6.05 15.63
C PRO A 32 3.31 -7.55 15.35
N GLY A 33 2.22 -8.25 14.99
CA GLY A 33 2.19 -9.68 14.68
C GLY A 33 2.77 -10.06 13.31
N LEU A 34 3.17 -9.09 12.48
CA LEU A 34 3.95 -9.37 11.28
C LEU A 34 5.27 -10.04 11.66
N ASP A 35 5.62 -11.16 11.03
CA ASP A 35 6.82 -11.94 11.32
C ASP A 35 7.75 -12.10 10.10
N ARG A 36 7.21 -11.94 8.90
CA ARG A 36 7.94 -12.03 7.63
C ARG A 36 7.67 -10.83 6.74
N ILE A 37 8.74 -10.18 6.32
CA ILE A 37 8.78 -9.02 5.44
C ILE A 37 9.50 -9.43 4.15
N ILE A 38 8.85 -9.21 3.02
CA ILE A 38 9.35 -9.55 1.68
C ILE A 38 9.44 -8.26 0.88
N VAL A 39 10.59 -8.00 0.27
CA VAL A 39 10.84 -6.75 -0.46
C VAL A 39 11.17 -7.06 -1.92
N SER A 40 10.49 -6.35 -2.83
CA SER A 40 10.76 -6.35 -4.26
C SER A 40 11.01 -4.93 -4.74
N GLY A 41 12.26 -4.63 -5.07
CA GLY A 41 12.68 -3.41 -5.76
C GLY A 41 12.62 -3.56 -7.28
N ARG A 42 13.01 -2.48 -7.99
CA ARG A 42 13.07 -2.47 -9.47
C ARG A 42 14.10 -3.45 -10.01
N THR A 43 15.18 -3.70 -9.26
CA THR A 43 16.18 -4.72 -9.59
C THR A 43 16.41 -5.64 -8.39
N PRO A 44 16.85 -6.90 -8.60
CA PRO A 44 17.21 -7.80 -7.52
C PRO A 44 18.23 -7.19 -6.56
N GLU A 45 19.25 -6.52 -7.09
CA GLU A 45 20.30 -5.86 -6.30
C GLU A 45 19.73 -4.79 -5.38
N SER A 46 18.83 -3.94 -5.89
CA SER A 46 18.19 -2.91 -5.07
C SER A 46 17.38 -3.49 -3.91
N SER A 47 16.80 -4.68 -4.11
CA SER A 47 16.04 -5.40 -3.07
C SER A 47 16.99 -5.93 -2.00
N VAL A 48 18.11 -6.54 -2.44
CA VAL A 48 19.17 -7.05 -1.56
C VAL A 48 19.80 -5.91 -0.75
N ASP A 49 20.14 -4.80 -1.38
CA ASP A 49 20.71 -3.63 -0.72
C ASP A 49 19.75 -3.09 0.35
N PHE A 50 18.45 -3.02 0.05
CA PHE A 50 17.45 -2.56 1.01
C PHE A 50 17.32 -3.48 2.23
N VAL A 51 17.25 -4.80 2.03
CA VAL A 51 17.09 -5.76 3.14
C VAL A 51 18.37 -5.97 3.94
N THR A 52 19.53 -5.58 3.42
CA THR A 52 20.82 -5.65 4.11
C THR A 52 21.25 -4.32 4.72
N ASP A 53 20.56 -3.20 4.43
CA ASP A 53 20.80 -1.92 5.08
C ASP A 53 20.62 -2.07 6.61
N PRO A 54 21.66 -1.77 7.43
CA PRO A 54 21.61 -1.90 8.87
C PRO A 54 20.43 -1.16 9.53
N LYS A 55 19.98 -0.05 8.95
CA LYS A 55 18.81 0.71 9.43
C LYS A 55 17.52 -0.04 9.19
N VAL A 56 17.38 -0.71 8.05
CA VAL A 56 16.19 -1.51 7.71
C VAL A 56 16.18 -2.80 8.53
N VAL A 57 17.34 -3.46 8.68
CA VAL A 57 17.50 -4.61 9.58
C VAL A 57 17.13 -4.25 11.02
N GLY A 58 17.58 -3.10 11.51
CA GLY A 58 17.21 -2.58 12.82
C GLY A 58 15.70 -2.37 12.97
N LEU A 59 15.04 -1.82 11.95
CA LEU A 59 13.58 -1.63 11.93
C LEU A 59 12.82 -2.96 11.96
N ALA A 60 13.28 -3.98 11.24
CA ALA A 60 12.64 -5.30 11.23
C ALA A 60 12.61 -5.94 12.64
N GLY A 61 13.54 -5.56 13.53
CA GLY A 61 13.48 -5.94 14.94
C GLY A 61 13.54 -7.45 15.17
N GLY A 62 14.36 -8.16 14.37
CA GLY A 62 14.54 -9.61 14.45
C GLY A 62 13.53 -10.44 13.63
N ARG A 63 12.57 -9.80 12.95
CA ARG A 63 11.67 -10.46 12.00
C ARG A 63 12.41 -10.93 10.76
N ALA A 64 11.87 -11.93 10.07
CA ALA A 64 12.42 -12.36 8.79
C ALA A 64 12.27 -11.22 7.77
N LEU A 65 13.39 -10.79 7.20
CA LEU A 65 13.45 -9.72 6.20
C LEU A 65 14.20 -10.27 4.98
N VAL A 66 13.50 -10.40 3.85
CA VAL A 66 14.01 -11.09 2.67
C VAL A 66 13.76 -10.30 1.40
N ALA A 67 14.72 -10.33 0.48
CA ALA A 67 14.54 -9.86 -0.89
C ALA A 67 13.98 -11.01 -1.73
N ALA A 68 12.90 -10.75 -2.49
CA ALA A 68 12.31 -11.73 -3.38
C ALA A 68 11.71 -11.07 -4.63
N GLY A 69 11.18 -11.90 -5.53
CA GLY A 69 10.48 -11.42 -6.73
C GLY A 69 9.11 -10.80 -6.43
N SER A 70 8.55 -10.17 -7.44
CA SER A 70 7.24 -9.50 -7.36
C SER A 70 6.11 -10.46 -6.99
N GLU A 71 6.10 -11.70 -7.49
CA GLU A 71 5.05 -12.67 -7.17
C GLU A 71 5.03 -13.05 -5.68
N GLU A 72 6.18 -13.36 -5.10
CA GLU A 72 6.26 -13.71 -3.67
C GLU A 72 5.89 -12.50 -2.79
N THR A 73 6.28 -11.30 -3.22
CA THR A 73 5.95 -10.05 -2.53
C THR A 73 4.45 -9.76 -2.58
N ALA A 74 3.80 -9.93 -3.73
CA ALA A 74 2.35 -9.74 -3.89
C ALA A 74 1.51 -10.81 -3.15
N GLY A 75 2.09 -11.99 -2.89
CA GLY A 75 1.45 -13.06 -2.13
C GLY A 75 1.38 -12.85 -0.62
N CYS A 76 1.74 -11.68 -0.10
CA CYS A 76 1.66 -11.36 1.32
C CYS A 76 0.24 -10.96 1.75
N ASP A 77 -0.05 -11.05 3.04
CA ASP A 77 -1.33 -10.63 3.64
C ASP A 77 -1.54 -9.11 3.53
N ILE A 78 -0.46 -8.36 3.67
CA ILE A 78 -0.42 -6.91 3.47
C ILE A 78 0.62 -6.63 2.39
N VAL A 79 0.26 -5.83 1.40
CA VAL A 79 1.14 -5.41 0.30
C VAL A 79 1.19 -3.89 0.26
N CYS A 80 2.38 -3.31 0.30
CA CYS A 80 2.58 -1.86 0.17
C CYS A 80 3.25 -1.53 -1.17
N GLY A 81 2.53 -0.79 -2.02
CA GLY A 81 3.07 -0.12 -3.21
C GLY A 81 3.74 1.19 -2.82
N CYS A 82 5.07 1.18 -2.79
CA CYS A 82 5.90 2.34 -2.42
C CYS A 82 6.85 2.73 -3.57
N THR A 83 6.37 2.62 -4.81
CA THR A 83 7.18 2.82 -6.02
C THR A 83 6.86 4.12 -6.74
N SER A 84 7.71 4.45 -7.71
CA SER A 84 7.46 5.50 -8.71
C SER A 84 7.28 4.89 -10.10
N SER A 85 6.81 3.64 -10.18
CA SER A 85 6.64 2.96 -11.45
C SER A 85 5.55 3.64 -12.28
N THR A 86 5.76 3.68 -13.60
CA THR A 86 4.75 4.13 -14.58
C THR A 86 4.03 2.96 -15.24
N THR A 87 4.36 1.73 -14.84
CA THR A 87 3.76 0.49 -15.33
C THR A 87 3.50 -0.44 -14.15
N PRO A 88 2.42 -1.25 -14.17
CA PRO A 88 2.10 -2.17 -13.09
C PRO A 88 3.29 -3.02 -12.65
N VAL A 89 3.51 -3.13 -11.34
CA VAL A 89 4.58 -3.93 -10.73
C VAL A 89 4.07 -4.98 -9.75
N ILE A 90 2.84 -4.81 -9.26
CA ILE A 90 2.17 -5.77 -8.38
C ILE A 90 1.38 -6.74 -9.27
N PRO A 91 1.80 -8.01 -9.41
CA PRO A 91 1.12 -8.98 -10.25
C PRO A 91 -0.22 -9.40 -9.63
N THR A 92 -1.31 -9.08 -10.30
CA THR A 92 -2.69 -9.38 -9.87
C THR A 92 -2.91 -10.85 -9.56
N HIS A 93 -2.37 -11.75 -10.39
CA HIS A 93 -2.51 -13.19 -10.20
C HIS A 93 -1.84 -13.74 -8.94
N ALA A 94 -0.92 -12.99 -8.35
CA ALA A 94 -0.22 -13.39 -7.13
C ALA A 94 -0.85 -12.81 -5.85
N VAL A 95 -1.75 -11.82 -5.98
CA VAL A 95 -2.50 -11.27 -4.84
C VAL A 95 -3.50 -12.32 -4.34
N ARG A 96 -3.38 -12.68 -3.06
CA ARG A 96 -4.20 -13.74 -2.46
C ARG A 96 -5.56 -13.21 -1.98
N PRO A 97 -6.60 -14.05 -1.95
CA PRO A 97 -7.81 -13.75 -1.18
C PRO A 97 -7.46 -13.31 0.25
N GLY A 98 -8.17 -12.30 0.74
CA GLY A 98 -7.95 -11.71 2.05
C GLY A 98 -6.81 -10.70 2.15
N ALA A 99 -6.05 -10.46 1.07
CA ALA A 99 -4.97 -9.49 1.07
C ALA A 99 -5.48 -8.05 1.26
N HIS A 100 -4.62 -7.21 1.83
CA HIS A 100 -4.77 -5.77 1.84
C HIS A 100 -3.64 -5.12 1.03
N VAL A 101 -3.98 -4.36 0.00
CA VAL A 101 -3.04 -3.64 -0.86
C VAL A 101 -3.13 -2.15 -0.56
N GLY A 102 -2.06 -1.57 -0.03
CA GLY A 102 -1.93 -0.12 0.19
C GLY A 102 -1.05 0.50 -0.90
N LEU A 103 -1.61 1.40 -1.71
CA LEU A 103 -0.88 2.12 -2.75
C LEU A 103 -0.61 3.54 -2.31
N VAL A 104 0.65 3.87 -2.13
CA VAL A 104 1.11 5.12 -1.49
C VAL A 104 2.05 5.93 -2.40
N GLY A 105 2.23 5.48 -3.64
CA GLY A 105 2.98 6.18 -4.68
C GLY A 105 2.33 7.52 -5.08
N SER A 106 3.17 8.57 -5.08
CA SER A 106 2.84 10.01 -5.18
C SER A 106 1.78 10.45 -6.19
N TYR A 107 1.14 11.58 -5.87
CA TYR A 107 0.37 12.60 -6.61
C TYR A 107 0.64 12.85 -8.12
N SER A 108 0.89 11.83 -8.95
CA SER A 108 1.11 11.99 -10.39
C SER A 108 0.33 10.98 -11.19
N MET A 109 -0.44 11.47 -12.17
CA MET A 109 -1.18 10.65 -13.15
C MET A 109 -0.30 9.65 -13.90
N ALA A 110 1.01 9.89 -14.01
CA ALA A 110 1.92 8.98 -14.71
C ALA A 110 2.26 7.72 -13.90
N ARG A 111 1.96 7.68 -12.60
CA ARG A 111 2.30 6.54 -11.75
C ARG A 111 1.22 5.49 -11.76
N ARG A 112 1.67 4.24 -11.92
CA ARG A 112 0.84 3.06 -12.02
C ARG A 112 1.60 1.88 -11.41
N GLU A 113 1.16 1.44 -10.24
CA GLU A 113 1.71 0.31 -9.49
C GLU A 113 0.90 -0.97 -9.73
N VAL A 114 -0.38 -0.83 -10.09
CA VAL A 114 -1.32 -1.92 -10.32
C VAL A 114 -1.97 -1.83 -11.70
N ASP A 115 -2.46 -2.97 -12.21
CA ASP A 115 -3.28 -3.01 -13.41
C ASP A 115 -4.78 -2.86 -13.08
N ALA A 116 -5.61 -2.78 -14.11
CA ALA A 116 -7.06 -2.65 -13.95
C ALA A 116 -7.69 -3.92 -13.36
N ASP A 117 -7.09 -5.10 -13.58
CA ASP A 117 -7.61 -6.36 -13.06
C ASP A 117 -7.56 -6.37 -11.53
N LEU A 118 -6.48 -5.88 -10.92
CA LEU A 118 -6.41 -5.78 -9.45
C LEU A 118 -7.38 -4.73 -8.91
N VAL A 119 -7.55 -3.60 -9.60
CA VAL A 119 -8.52 -2.57 -9.20
C VAL A 119 -9.95 -3.11 -9.24
N ASN A 120 -10.29 -3.90 -10.27
CA ASN A 120 -11.60 -4.54 -10.40
C ASN A 120 -11.82 -5.72 -9.42
N LEU A 121 -10.74 -6.42 -9.06
CA LEU A 121 -10.79 -7.53 -8.12
C LEU A 121 -10.97 -7.08 -6.67
N ALA A 122 -10.49 -5.88 -6.33
CA ALA A 122 -10.45 -5.37 -4.97
C ALA A 122 -11.64 -4.46 -4.64
N SER A 123 -12.05 -4.46 -3.37
CA SER A 123 -12.84 -3.37 -2.80
C SER A 123 -11.95 -2.14 -2.64
N VAL A 124 -12.23 -1.10 -3.43
CA VAL A 124 -11.40 0.12 -3.49
C VAL A 124 -11.84 1.13 -2.44
N PHE A 125 -10.87 1.56 -1.63
CA PHE A 125 -10.97 2.63 -0.66
C PHE A 125 -9.94 3.71 -0.98
N VAL A 126 -10.25 4.96 -0.65
CA VAL A 126 -9.38 6.10 -0.94
C VAL A 126 -9.18 6.97 0.30
N ASP A 127 -8.16 7.83 0.30
CA ASP A 127 -8.02 8.87 1.32
C ASP A 127 -9.11 9.94 1.20
N ASP A 128 -9.32 10.45 -0.01
CA ASP A 128 -10.38 11.39 -0.39
C ASP A 128 -10.87 11.11 -1.81
N ARG A 129 -12.19 11.11 -2.01
CA ARG A 129 -12.81 10.78 -3.31
C ARG A 129 -12.46 11.80 -4.40
N HIS A 130 -12.41 13.09 -4.05
CA HIS A 130 -12.13 14.15 -5.01
C HIS A 130 -10.65 14.15 -5.41
N ALA A 131 -9.75 14.03 -4.43
CA ALA A 131 -8.32 13.96 -4.68
C ALA A 131 -7.95 12.70 -5.49
N ALA A 132 -8.54 11.54 -5.17
CA ALA A 132 -8.33 10.31 -5.94
C ALA A 132 -8.78 10.46 -7.40
N ALA A 133 -9.93 11.09 -7.65
CA ALA A 133 -10.42 11.34 -9.00
C ALA A 133 -9.54 12.29 -9.83
N ALA A 134 -8.73 13.12 -9.17
CA ALA A 134 -7.87 14.11 -9.82
C ALA A 134 -6.40 13.65 -9.94
N GLU A 135 -5.93 12.77 -9.06
CA GLU A 135 -4.48 12.53 -8.89
C GLU A 135 -4.08 11.04 -8.81
N ALA A 136 -5.03 10.10 -8.65
CA ALA A 136 -4.72 8.69 -8.51
C ALA A 136 -4.58 8.00 -9.87
N GLY A 137 -3.39 8.05 -10.48
CA GLY A 137 -3.10 7.40 -11.76
C GLY A 137 -3.50 5.92 -11.84
N ASP A 138 -3.33 5.17 -10.75
CA ASP A 138 -3.78 3.76 -10.62
C ASP A 138 -5.29 3.57 -10.86
N LEU A 139 -6.11 4.59 -10.62
CA LEU A 139 -7.57 4.55 -10.75
C LEU A 139 -8.07 5.36 -11.96
N MET A 140 -7.40 6.47 -12.30
CA MET A 140 -7.79 7.34 -13.40
C MET A 140 -7.62 6.66 -14.76
N VAL A 141 -6.49 5.99 -14.99
CA VAL A 141 -6.23 5.30 -16.25
C VAL A 141 -7.29 4.24 -16.56
N PRO A 142 -7.58 3.26 -15.67
CA PRO A 142 -8.64 2.30 -15.96
C PRO A 142 -10.04 2.94 -16.04
N ALA A 143 -10.27 4.09 -15.39
CA ALA A 143 -11.52 4.84 -15.55
C ALA A 143 -11.64 5.50 -16.93
N GLU A 144 -10.57 6.13 -17.43
CA GLU A 144 -10.51 6.74 -18.76
C GLU A 144 -10.61 5.70 -19.88
N ASP A 145 -10.02 4.52 -19.68
CA ASP A 145 -10.07 3.39 -20.61
C ASP A 145 -11.43 2.65 -20.56
N GLY A 146 -12.31 2.99 -19.61
CA GLY A 146 -13.63 2.39 -19.44
C GLY A 146 -13.63 0.99 -18.82
N GLU A 147 -12.51 0.59 -18.19
CA GLU A 147 -12.33 -0.69 -17.52
C GLU A 147 -12.77 -0.66 -16.04
N TRP A 148 -12.92 0.54 -15.46
CA TRP A 148 -13.35 0.75 -14.08
C TRP A 148 -14.10 2.09 -13.93
N SER A 149 -14.73 2.36 -12.78
CA SER A 149 -15.39 3.66 -12.50
C SER A 149 -15.18 4.09 -11.06
N PHE A 150 -15.01 5.40 -10.84
CA PHE A 150 -14.96 5.99 -9.49
C PHE A 150 -16.26 5.78 -8.69
N ASP A 151 -17.37 5.45 -9.34
CA ASP A 151 -18.60 5.03 -8.66
C ASP A 151 -18.44 3.71 -7.89
N ALA A 152 -17.43 2.91 -8.24
CA ALA A 152 -17.09 1.65 -7.55
C ALA A 152 -16.26 1.86 -6.27
N VAL A 153 -15.86 3.09 -5.94
CA VAL A 153 -15.16 3.38 -4.67
C VAL A 153 -16.11 3.11 -3.50
N VAL A 154 -15.75 2.13 -2.67
CA VAL A 154 -16.55 1.69 -1.52
C VAL A 154 -16.61 2.78 -0.46
N GLY A 155 -15.48 3.43 -0.17
CA GLY A 155 -15.34 4.31 0.98
C GLY A 155 -14.14 5.23 0.93
N ASP A 156 -14.24 6.38 1.61
CA ASP A 156 -13.07 7.19 1.94
C ASP A 156 -12.54 6.94 3.36
N LEU A 157 -11.43 7.60 3.72
CA LEU A 157 -10.80 7.44 5.03
C LEU A 157 -11.68 7.95 6.18
N ALA A 158 -12.51 8.98 5.97
CA ALA A 158 -13.44 9.46 7.00
C ALA A 158 -14.55 8.43 7.26
N GLU A 159 -15.05 7.79 6.20
CA GLU A 159 -16.01 6.68 6.27
C GLU A 159 -15.42 5.47 6.98
N LEU A 160 -14.15 5.13 6.69
CA LEU A 160 -13.43 4.06 7.38
C LEU A 160 -13.25 4.36 8.87
N CYS A 161 -12.74 5.55 9.22
CA CYS A 161 -12.52 5.93 10.61
C CYS A 161 -13.82 6.05 11.42
N SER A 162 -14.95 6.34 10.78
CA SER A 162 -16.27 6.36 11.41
C SER A 162 -16.95 4.98 11.47
N GLY A 163 -16.34 3.94 10.89
CA GLY A 163 -16.89 2.58 10.85
C GLY A 163 -18.11 2.44 9.94
N ARG A 164 -18.37 3.41 9.05
CA ARG A 164 -19.49 3.34 8.09
C ARG A 164 -19.22 2.32 6.98
N VAL A 165 -17.95 2.14 6.65
CA VAL A 165 -17.45 1.20 5.65
C VAL A 165 -16.20 0.50 6.19
N GLY A 166 -15.82 -0.60 5.58
CA GLY A 166 -14.63 -1.36 5.93
C GLY A 166 -14.63 -2.72 5.25
N ARG A 167 -13.67 -3.58 5.64
CA ARG A 167 -13.66 -4.98 5.24
C ARG A 167 -14.95 -5.68 5.70
N THR A 168 -15.52 -6.46 4.80
CA THR A 168 -16.78 -7.20 4.94
C THR A 168 -16.60 -8.71 5.00
N SER A 169 -15.48 -9.26 4.53
CA SER A 169 -15.16 -10.69 4.67
C SER A 169 -13.66 -10.99 4.75
N ASP A 170 -13.33 -12.20 5.22
CA ASP A 170 -11.93 -12.65 5.34
C ASP A 170 -11.27 -12.89 3.98
N ASP A 171 -12.02 -13.29 2.95
CA ASP A 171 -11.48 -13.52 1.61
C ASP A 171 -11.43 -12.25 0.74
N GLU A 172 -12.02 -11.15 1.21
CA GLU A 172 -12.05 -9.88 0.49
C GLU A 172 -10.63 -9.35 0.23
N ILE A 173 -10.35 -8.98 -1.02
CA ILE A 173 -9.16 -8.20 -1.34
C ILE A 173 -9.54 -6.73 -1.18
N THR A 174 -8.79 -6.01 -0.35
CA THR A 174 -9.01 -4.58 -0.13
C THR A 174 -7.87 -3.79 -0.74
N LEU A 175 -8.19 -2.69 -1.42
CA LEU A 175 -7.20 -1.77 -1.98
C LEU A 175 -7.41 -0.40 -1.37
N PHE A 176 -6.40 0.17 -0.71
CA PHE A 176 -6.41 1.55 -0.24
C PHE A 176 -5.46 2.38 -1.09
N LYS A 177 -5.99 3.36 -1.81
CA LYS A 177 -5.21 4.30 -2.59
C LYS A 177 -5.11 5.63 -1.84
N SER A 178 -3.87 6.04 -1.57
CA SER A 178 -3.56 7.36 -1.00
C SER A 178 -2.87 8.22 -2.04
N VAL A 179 -3.33 9.45 -2.22
CA VAL A 179 -2.64 10.48 -3.02
C VAL A 179 -1.94 11.52 -2.12
N GLY A 180 -2.30 11.53 -0.84
CA GLY A 180 -1.74 12.41 0.18
C GLY A 180 -2.58 13.67 0.32
N LEU A 181 -3.21 13.83 1.49
CA LEU A 181 -3.95 15.05 1.82
C LEU A 181 -3.05 16.02 2.60
N ALA A 182 -3.02 17.28 2.17
CA ALA A 182 -2.34 18.36 2.87
C ALA A 182 -2.77 18.51 4.35
N ALA A 183 -3.98 18.03 4.69
CA ALA A 183 -4.45 17.97 6.06
C ALA A 183 -3.59 17.07 6.96
N TRP A 184 -3.04 15.96 6.44
CA TRP A 184 -2.16 15.06 7.19
C TRP A 184 -0.81 15.70 7.47
N ASP A 185 -0.25 16.43 6.51
CA ASP A 185 0.98 17.20 6.70
C ASP A 185 0.81 18.25 7.80
N LEU A 186 -0.35 18.91 7.86
CA LEU A 186 -0.67 19.88 8.92
C LEU A 186 -0.80 19.21 10.30
N ILE A 187 -1.42 18.03 10.37
CA ILE A 187 -1.54 17.25 11.62
C ILE A 187 -0.16 16.82 12.11
N VAL A 188 0.68 16.27 11.23
CA VAL A 188 2.06 15.86 11.54
C VAL A 188 2.89 17.08 11.94
N ALA A 189 2.83 18.19 11.20
CA ALA A 189 3.54 19.43 11.53
C ALA A 189 3.10 19.99 12.90
N SER A 190 1.79 19.97 13.21
CA SER A 190 1.28 20.42 14.51
C SER A 190 1.76 19.51 15.65
N ALA A 191 1.80 18.19 15.43
CA ALA A 191 2.30 17.24 16.42
C ALA A 191 3.81 17.45 16.69
N VAL A 192 4.62 17.70 15.65
CA VAL A 192 6.05 17.99 15.78
C VAL A 192 6.29 19.31 16.52
N VAL A 193 5.55 20.39 16.20
CA VAL A 193 5.65 21.68 16.89
C VAL A 193 5.27 21.60 18.37
N LYS A 194 4.33 20.72 18.74
CA LYS A 194 3.93 20.50 20.13
C LYS A 194 4.91 19.61 20.92
N ALA A 195 5.74 18.85 20.23
CA ALA A 195 6.71 17.93 20.83
C ALA A 195 8.11 18.55 21.02
N GLY A 196 8.38 19.72 20.42
CA GLY A 196 9.58 20.53 20.63
C GLY A 196 9.34 21.67 21.61
#